data_AF-A0A962C5X6-F1
#
_entry.id   AF-A0A962C5X6-F1
#
_cell.length_a   1.000
_cell.length_b   1.000
_cell.length_c   1.000
_cell.angle_alpha   90.00
_cell.angle_beta   90.00
_cell.angle_gamma   90.00
#
_symmetry.space_group_name_H-M   'P 1'
#
loop_
_entity.id
_entity.type
_entity.pdbx_description
1 polymer ?
#
loop_
_entity_poly.entity_id
_entity_poly.type
_entity_poly.pdbx_seq_one_letter_code
_entity_poly.pdbx_strand_id
1 'polypeptide(L)'
;VDVAGLPDYSRQRLVDEMQLMPAWFLERHLGHALSGTQHDIIEAAFTALVDAAQEQPRAFVHRDFHSRNLLVIERSGAPADAGLLVNPGIVDFQDAVVGPLSYDLVSLLRDCYIEWDPEHVAGWVEAYRTRL
;
A
#
# COMPACT_ATOMS: atom_id res chain seq x y z
N VAL A 1 0.49 -12.21 12.04
CA VAL A 1 -0.23 -13.02 11.03
C VAL A 1 0.74 -14.10 10.58
N ASP A 2 0.32 -15.36 10.55
CA ASP A 2 1.15 -16.42 9.96
C ASP A 2 1.25 -16.17 8.45
N VAL A 3 2.47 -16.14 7.93
CA VAL A 3 2.77 -15.87 6.53
C VAL A 3 3.27 -17.12 5.79
N ALA A 4 3.25 -18.29 6.45
CA ALA A 4 3.66 -19.54 5.84
C ALA A 4 2.84 -19.83 4.58
N GLY A 5 3.54 -20.08 3.47
CA GLY A 5 2.92 -20.40 2.18
C GLY A 5 2.49 -19.20 1.34
N LEU A 6 2.63 -17.96 1.84
CA LEU A 6 2.39 -16.77 1.01
C LEU A 6 3.57 -16.53 0.06
N PRO A 7 3.30 -16.05 -1.17
CA PRO A 7 4.36 -15.68 -2.10
C PRO A 7 5.11 -14.44 -1.62
N ASP A 8 6.39 -14.36 -1.96
CA ASP A 8 7.20 -13.18 -1.70
C ASP A 8 6.79 -12.02 -2.62
N TYR A 9 6.67 -10.83 -2.04
CA TYR A 9 6.70 -9.59 -2.79
C TYR A 9 8.15 -9.31 -3.18
N SER A 10 8.58 -9.96 -4.25
CA SER A 10 9.96 -9.93 -4.72
C SER A 10 10.30 -8.57 -5.34
N ARG A 11 11.60 -8.29 -5.47
CA ARG A 11 12.11 -7.15 -6.25
C ARG A 11 11.50 -7.11 -7.65
N GLN A 12 11.48 -8.24 -8.35
CA GLN A 12 10.89 -8.30 -9.69
C GLN A 12 9.42 -7.90 -9.68
N ARG A 13 8.63 -8.42 -8.73
CA ARG A 13 7.20 -8.11 -8.64
C ARG A 13 6.94 -6.64 -8.29
N LEU A 14 7.76 -6.02 -7.43
CA LEU A 14 7.70 -4.58 -7.15
C LEU A 14 8.00 -3.76 -8.42
N VAL A 15 9.02 -4.14 -9.19
CA VAL A 15 9.34 -3.48 -10.46
C VAL A 15 8.20 -3.64 -11.46
N ASP A 16 7.68 -4.85 -11.64
CA ASP A 16 6.60 -5.14 -12.59
C ASP A 16 5.36 -4.28 -12.32
N GLU A 17 5.00 -4.09 -11.04
CA GLU A 17 3.89 -3.22 -10.66
C GLU A 17 4.16 -1.74 -10.93
N MET A 18 5.37 -1.24 -10.61
CA MET A 18 5.72 0.14 -10.90
C MET A 18 5.79 0.43 -12.40
N GLN A 19 6.18 -0.56 -13.22
CA GLN A 19 6.20 -0.46 -14.68
C GLN A 19 4.80 -0.28 -15.31
N LEU A 20 3.72 -0.50 -14.55
CA LEU A 20 2.38 -0.17 -15.03
C LEU A 20 2.21 1.33 -15.28
N MET A 21 2.85 2.20 -14.49
CA MET A 21 2.75 3.65 -14.66
C MET A 21 3.34 4.14 -16.00
N PRO A 22 4.61 3.87 -16.37
CA PRO A 22 5.14 4.31 -17.66
C PRO A 22 4.38 3.68 -18.84
N ALA A 23 4.10 2.37 -18.78
CA ALA A 23 3.44 1.67 -19.88
C ALA A 23 1.97 2.11 -20.08
N TRP A 24 1.18 2.14 -19.01
CA TRP A 24 -0.26 2.40 -19.13
C TRP A 24 -0.62 3.87 -18.98
N PHE A 25 -0.02 4.57 -18.03
CA PHE A 25 -0.39 5.96 -17.78
C PHE A 25 0.33 6.90 -18.74
N LEU A 26 1.66 6.83 -18.85
CA LEU A 26 2.41 7.76 -19.69
C LEU A 26 2.25 7.44 -21.19
N GLU A 27 2.61 6.23 -21.60
CA GLU A 27 2.61 5.88 -23.03
C GLU A 27 1.18 5.66 -23.55
N ARG A 28 0.40 4.78 -22.91
CA ARG A 28 -0.90 4.36 -23.46
C ARG A 28 -2.03 5.37 -23.25
N HIS A 29 -2.10 6.03 -22.09
CA HIS A 29 -3.19 6.95 -21.74
C HIS A 29 -2.87 8.39 -22.16
N LEU A 30 -1.68 8.90 -21.84
CA LEU A 30 -1.27 10.26 -22.21
C LEU A 30 -0.66 10.35 -23.63
N GLY A 31 -0.27 9.24 -24.24
CA GLY A 31 0.42 9.25 -25.54
C GLY A 31 1.85 9.81 -25.45
N HIS A 32 2.43 9.85 -24.25
CA HIS A 32 3.75 10.42 -23.99
C HIS A 32 4.81 9.33 -24.12
N ALA A 33 5.52 9.33 -25.26
CA ALA A 33 6.69 8.48 -25.44
C ALA A 33 7.86 9.01 -24.61
N LEU A 34 8.40 8.16 -23.74
CA LEU A 34 9.54 8.50 -22.90
C LEU A 34 10.83 8.61 -23.73
N SER A 35 11.61 9.67 -23.49
CA SER A 35 12.97 9.73 -23.99
C SER A 35 13.90 8.82 -23.18
N GLY A 36 15.09 8.49 -23.72
CA GLY A 36 16.08 7.69 -23.00
C GLY A 36 16.42 8.27 -21.61
N THR A 37 16.63 9.59 -21.52
CA THR A 37 16.88 10.27 -20.25
C THR A 37 15.70 10.16 -19.28
N GLN A 38 14.45 10.20 -19.77
CA GLN A 38 13.27 10.03 -18.91
C GLN A 38 13.14 8.59 -18.41
N HIS A 39 13.45 7.60 -19.25
CA HIS A 39 13.56 6.21 -18.82
C HIS A 39 14.61 6.04 -17.72
N ASP A 40 15.80 6.60 -17.88
CA ASP A 40 16.88 6.50 -16.89
C ASP A 40 16.46 7.09 -15.53
N ILE A 41 15.75 8.23 -15.54
CA ILE A 41 15.24 8.87 -14.32
C ILE A 41 14.21 7.98 -13.62
N ILE A 42 13.26 7.41 -14.37
CA ILE A 42 12.22 6.54 -13.81
C ILE A 42 12.84 5.25 -13.27
N GLU A 43 13.78 4.64 -13.99
CA GLU A 43 14.46 3.42 -13.57
C GLU A 43 15.29 3.64 -12.30
N ALA A 44 15.99 4.76 -12.21
CA ALA A 44 16.72 5.15 -10.99
C ALA A 44 15.78 5.33 -9.79
N ALA A 45 14.62 5.96 -10.00
CA ALA A 45 13.60 6.12 -8.96
C ALA A 45 13.03 4.76 -8.52
N PHE A 46 12.69 3.88 -9.46
CA PHE A 46 12.20 2.53 -9.15
C PHE A 46 13.22 1.72 -8.36
N THR A 47 14.50 1.78 -8.76
CA THR A 47 15.58 1.11 -8.03
C THR A 47 15.66 1.58 -6.58
N ALA A 48 15.66 2.89 -6.34
CA ALA A 48 15.70 3.46 -5.00
C ALA A 48 14.47 3.05 -4.15
N LEU A 49 13.27 3.03 -4.75
CA LEU A 49 12.05 2.60 -4.08
C LEU A 49 12.07 1.11 -3.73
N VAL A 50 12.55 0.25 -4.64
CA VAL A 50 12.69 -1.18 -4.35
C VAL A 50 13.71 -1.41 -3.25
N ASP A 51 14.87 -0.77 -3.31
CA ASP A 51 15.90 -0.92 -2.27
C ASP A 51 15.36 -0.53 -0.90
N ALA A 52 14.71 0.64 -0.81
CA ALA A 52 14.07 1.10 0.41
C ALA A 52 12.97 0.15 0.91
N ALA A 53 12.21 -0.49 0.02
CA ALA A 53 11.23 -1.49 0.39
C ALA A 53 11.87 -2.80 0.89
N GLN A 54 12.96 -3.25 0.27
CA GLN A 54 13.65 -4.49 0.63
C GLN A 54 14.40 -4.41 1.96
N GLU A 55 14.81 -3.22 2.38
CA GLU A 55 15.44 -2.98 3.68
C GLU A 55 14.45 -3.05 4.86
N GLN A 56 13.14 -2.97 4.59
CA GLN A 56 12.12 -3.01 5.63
C GLN A 56 11.93 -4.42 6.21
N PRO A 57 11.47 -4.52 7.46
CA PRO A 57 10.93 -5.76 7.99
C PRO A 57 9.87 -6.36 7.06
N ARG A 58 9.96 -7.67 6.86
CA ARG A 58 9.05 -8.43 6.01
C ARG A 58 7.83 -8.84 6.84
N ALA A 59 6.63 -8.50 6.38
CA ALA A 59 5.37 -8.80 7.04
C ALA A 59 4.30 -9.24 6.04
N PHE A 60 3.14 -9.66 6.56
CA PHE A 60 1.95 -9.84 5.74
C PHE A 60 1.60 -8.51 5.07
N VAL A 61 1.34 -8.54 3.77
CA VAL A 61 0.87 -7.41 2.97
C VAL A 61 -0.39 -7.83 2.23
N HIS A 62 -1.49 -7.15 2.50
CA HIS A 62 -2.79 -7.34 1.86
C HIS A 62 -2.79 -6.85 0.41
N ARG A 63 -1.99 -5.82 0.11
CA ARG A 63 -1.90 -5.09 -1.18
C ARG A 63 -3.06 -4.15 -1.48
N ASP A 64 -4.27 -4.54 -1.11
CA ASP A 64 -5.49 -3.72 -1.27
C ASP A 64 -6.12 -3.32 0.08
N PHE A 65 -5.28 -2.90 1.05
CA PHE A 65 -5.70 -2.49 2.40
C PHE A 65 -6.27 -1.06 2.43
N HIS A 66 -7.29 -0.81 1.62
CA HIS A 66 -8.00 0.48 1.53
C HIS A 66 -9.45 0.35 2.00
N SER A 67 -10.10 1.48 2.28
CA SER A 67 -11.43 1.58 2.90
C SER A 67 -12.50 0.65 2.32
N ARG A 68 -12.50 0.40 1.00
CA ARG A 68 -13.46 -0.50 0.34
C ARG A 68 -13.37 -1.96 0.77
N ASN A 69 -12.20 -2.40 1.24
CA ASN A 69 -11.94 -3.76 1.70
C ASN A 69 -12.02 -3.89 3.24
N LEU A 70 -12.45 -2.81 3.92
CA LEU A 70 -12.63 -2.74 5.36
C LEU A 70 -14.13 -2.63 5.69
N LEU A 71 -14.70 -3.71 6.22
CA LEU A 71 -16.09 -3.78 6.61
C LEU A 71 -16.27 -3.30 8.05
N VAL A 72 -17.18 -2.36 8.24
CA VAL A 72 -17.59 -1.93 9.58
C VAL A 72 -18.29 -3.08 10.28
N ILE A 73 -17.73 -3.52 11.42
CA ILE A 73 -18.35 -4.53 12.27
C ILE A 73 -18.96 -3.80 13.47
N GLU A 74 -20.29 -3.78 13.52
CA GLU A 74 -21.02 -3.31 14.69
C GLU A 74 -21.03 -4.40 15.76
N ARG A 75 -20.71 -4.01 17.00
CA ARG A 75 -20.85 -4.89 18.15
C ARG A 75 -22.29 -4.80 18.64
N SER A 76 -23.06 -5.90 18.55
CA SER A 76 -24.42 -5.94 19.08
C SER A 76 -24.44 -5.53 20.56
N GLY A 77 -25.16 -4.46 20.88
CA GLY A 77 -25.30 -3.93 22.24
C GLY A 77 -24.30 -2.84 22.65
N ALA A 78 -23.41 -2.38 21.75
CA ALA A 78 -22.61 -1.19 22.01
C ALA A 78 -23.46 0.10 21.84
N PRO A 79 -23.32 1.11 22.72
CA PRO A 79 -23.93 2.42 22.53
C PRO A 79 -23.51 3.05 21.19
N ALA A 80 -24.46 3.66 20.47
CA ALA A 80 -24.22 4.27 19.16
C ALA A 80 -23.19 5.43 19.18
N ASP A 81 -22.89 5.97 20.36
CA ASP A 81 -21.93 7.05 20.63
C ASP A 81 -20.58 6.55 21.15
N ALA A 82 -20.48 5.28 21.52
CA ALA A 82 -19.21 4.64 21.84
C ALA A 82 -18.53 4.30 20.51
N GLY A 83 -17.77 5.24 19.96
CA GLY A 83 -16.91 5.10 18.77
C GLY A 83 -15.80 4.04 18.90
N LEU A 84 -16.06 2.93 19.57
CA LEU A 84 -15.24 1.73 19.60
C LEU A 84 -15.62 0.88 18.39
N LEU A 85 -15.11 1.30 17.23
CA LEU A 85 -14.96 0.40 16.10
C LEU A 85 -14.24 -0.86 16.60
N VAL A 86 -14.89 -2.02 16.47
CA VAL A 86 -14.18 -3.30 16.51
C VAL A 86 -13.18 -3.29 15.35
N ASN A 87 -12.09 -4.07 15.44
CA ASN A 87 -11.24 -4.30 14.27
C ASN A 87 -12.12 -4.61 13.05
N PRO A 88 -11.91 -3.92 11.91
CA PRO A 88 -12.77 -4.09 10.75
C PRO A 88 -12.73 -5.54 10.26
N GLY A 89 -13.82 -5.97 9.63
CA GLY A 89 -13.78 -7.16 8.79
C GLY A 89 -12.89 -6.86 7.59
N ILE A 90 -11.93 -7.74 7.29
CA ILE A 90 -10.99 -7.56 6.17
C ILE A 90 -11.35 -8.59 5.11
N VAL A 91 -11.49 -8.14 3.85
CA VAL A 91 -11.82 -8.98 2.69
C VAL A 91 -10.84 -8.72 1.55
N ASP A 92 -10.84 -9.60 0.54
CA ASP A 92 -10.04 -9.43 -0.70
C ASP A 92 -8.51 -9.64 -0.50
N PHE A 93 -8.13 -10.57 0.39
CA PHE A 93 -6.74 -10.88 0.73
C PHE A 93 -6.15 -12.08 -0.04
N GLN A 94 -6.83 -12.61 -1.07
CA GLN A 94 -6.36 -13.78 -1.84
C GLN A 94 -5.03 -13.53 -2.57
N ASP A 95 -4.72 -12.27 -2.86
CA ASP A 95 -3.51 -11.84 -3.54
C ASP A 95 -2.39 -11.41 -2.57
N ALA A 96 -2.56 -11.69 -1.27
CA ALA A 96 -1.63 -11.32 -0.22
C ALA A 96 -0.24 -11.93 -0.41
N VAL A 97 0.75 -11.22 0.11
CA VAL A 97 2.18 -11.53 -0.04
C VAL A 97 2.92 -11.32 1.26
N VAL A 98 4.15 -11.82 1.31
CA VAL A 98 5.14 -11.39 2.30
C VAL A 98 5.94 -10.24 1.72
N GLY A 99 5.86 -9.06 2.31
CA GLY A 99 6.40 -7.83 1.71
C GLY A 99 6.81 -6.76 2.71
N PRO A 100 7.14 -5.56 2.22
CA PRO A 100 7.55 -4.43 3.07
C PRO A 100 6.42 -4.01 4.02
N LEU A 101 6.76 -3.86 5.30
CA LEU A 101 5.82 -3.51 6.36
C LEU A 101 4.98 -2.25 6.07
N SER A 102 5.55 -1.25 5.38
CA SER A 102 4.87 0.02 5.14
C SER A 102 3.80 -0.03 4.04
N TYR A 103 3.70 -1.12 3.28
CA TYR A 103 2.87 -1.15 2.05
C TYR A 103 1.39 -0.89 2.34
N ASP A 104 0.80 -1.67 3.25
CA ASP A 104 -0.62 -1.53 3.58
C ASP A 104 -0.92 -0.21 4.30
N LEU A 105 0.05 0.36 5.03
CA LEU A 105 -0.08 1.69 5.62
C LEU A 105 -0.24 2.75 4.52
N VAL A 106 0.59 2.68 3.47
CA VAL A 106 0.45 3.60 2.32
C VAL A 106 -0.88 3.38 1.62
N SER A 107 -1.30 2.12 1.40
CA SER A 107 -2.60 1.80 0.80
C SER A 107 -3.78 2.41 1.57
N LEU A 108 -3.70 2.48 2.89
CA LEU A 108 -4.77 3.06 3.73
C LEU A 108 -4.72 4.60 3.77
N LEU A 109 -3.52 5.17 3.87
CA LEU A 109 -3.34 6.62 4.04
C LEU A 109 -3.36 7.40 2.72
N ARG A 110 -3.17 6.70 1.60
CA ARG A 110 -3.27 7.21 0.22
C ARG A 110 -4.37 6.49 -0.55
N ASP A 111 -5.47 6.20 0.15
CA ASP A 111 -6.68 5.60 -0.41
C ASP A 111 -7.18 6.42 -1.61
N CYS A 112 -7.58 5.75 -2.70
CA CYS A 112 -8.08 6.40 -3.91
C CYS A 112 -9.51 6.94 -3.78
N TYR A 113 -10.24 6.59 -2.71
CA TYR A 113 -11.61 7.03 -2.45
C TYR A 113 -11.71 8.12 -1.39
N ILE A 114 -10.65 8.35 -0.62
CA ILE A 114 -10.64 9.28 0.51
C ILE A 114 -9.37 10.12 0.46
N GLU A 115 -9.55 11.43 0.43
CA GLU A 115 -8.45 12.38 0.57
C GLU A 115 -8.40 12.88 2.02
N TRP A 116 -7.30 12.58 2.70
CA TRP A 116 -7.05 13.03 4.07
C TRP A 116 -6.23 14.32 4.09
N ASP A 117 -6.42 15.13 5.13
CA ASP A 117 -5.53 16.26 5.40
C ASP A 117 -4.07 15.77 5.52
N PRO A 118 -3.11 16.37 4.79
CA PRO A 118 -1.70 16.02 4.89
C PRO A 118 -1.14 16.02 6.32
N GLU A 119 -1.60 16.92 7.20
CA GLU A 119 -1.16 16.97 8.60
C GLU A 119 -1.61 15.74 9.38
N HIS A 120 -2.85 15.27 9.15
CA HIS A 120 -3.34 14.02 9.75
C HIS A 120 -2.53 12.82 9.26
N VAL A 121 -2.24 12.75 7.96
CA VAL A 121 -1.45 11.64 7.41
C VAL A 121 -0.04 11.62 8.01
N ALA A 122 0.61 12.77 8.11
CA ALA A 122 1.92 12.87 8.75
C ALA A 122 1.88 12.40 10.22
N GLY A 123 0.86 12.83 10.96
CA GLY A 123 0.63 12.40 12.34
C GLY A 123 0.43 10.89 12.48
N TRP A 124 -0.37 10.27 11.59
CA TRP A 124 -0.62 8.83 11.62
C TRP A 124 0.60 7.99 11.21
N VAL A 125 1.38 8.45 10.23
CA VAL A 125 2.65 7.81 9.86
C VAL A 125 3.60 7.78 11.06
N GLU A 126 3.75 8.90 11.77
CA GLU A 126 4.63 8.98 12.93
C GLU A 126 4.10 8.14 14.13
N ALA A 127 2.79 8.16 14.36
CA ALA A 127 2.16 7.32 15.37
C ALA A 127 2.33 5.82 15.08
N TYR A 128 2.36 5.42 13.80
CA TYR A 128 2.66 4.05 13.40
C TYR A 128 4.14 3.72 13.62
N ARG A 129 5.05 4.58 13.14
CA ARG A 129 6.51 4.40 13.26
C ARG A 129 6.98 4.24 14.71
N THR A 130 6.41 5.01 15.63
CA THR A 130 6.76 4.98 17.06
C THR A 130 6.30 3.71 17.79
N ARG A 131 5.44 2.90 17.16
CA ARG A 131 4.95 1.61 17.70
C ARG A 131 5.73 0.40 17.16
N LEU A 132 6.62 0.61 16.19
CA LEU A 132 7.52 -0.41 15.65
C LEU A 132 8.75 -0.57 16.54
#